data_AF-A0A962KPB7-F1
#
_entry.id   AF-A0A962KPB7-F1
#
_cell.length_a   1.000
_cell.length_b   1.000
_cell.length_c   1.000
_cell.angle_alpha   90.00
_cell.angle_beta   90.00
_cell.angle_gamma   90.00
#
_symmetry.space_group_name_H-M   'P 1'
#
loop_
_entity.id
_entity.type
_entity.pdbx_description
1 polymer ?
#
loop_
_entity_poly.entity_id
_entity_poly.type
_entity_poly.pdbx_seq_one_letter_code
_entity_poly.pdbx_strand_id
1 'polypeptide(L)'
;MRDNMNLYDKPRLVIFLLLFLLICADPAYAGGKQAVNYTKTYSIEESYAFFNHERTPFDTKISKLSPYDVAYLKHYFSLTDQAFQLRTNMMQYFYVNSQSYKKQIRNYVDKINEVLDNFILVRAPTKELKDIEKLTMLAIAEQRDFFIEWSQANGREVLTLREGYKYNKRVISSHLKLQKAYTELMLLFKDEDPYNHKAFYDHLCALDFI
;
A
#
# COMPACT_ATOMS: atom_id res chain seq x y z
N MET A 1 23.58 -2.46 -35.22
CA MET A 1 22.12 -2.59 -35.43
C MET A 1 21.44 -1.98 -34.22
N ARG A 2 20.80 -0.82 -34.39
CA ARG A 2 20.05 -0.12 -33.35
C ARG A 2 18.60 -0.54 -33.51
N ASP A 3 18.08 -1.33 -32.58
CA ASP A 3 16.65 -1.65 -32.57
C ASP A 3 15.87 -0.44 -32.07
N ASN A 4 15.09 0.12 -32.99
CA ASN A 4 14.10 1.15 -32.74
C ASN A 4 12.98 0.54 -31.90
N MET A 5 13.00 0.81 -30.60
CA MET A 5 11.89 0.51 -29.71
C MET A 5 10.70 1.38 -30.10
N ASN A 6 9.67 0.73 -30.64
CA ASN A 6 8.50 1.34 -31.26
C ASN A 6 7.67 2.11 -30.22
N LEU A 7 7.42 3.40 -30.46
CA LEU A 7 6.76 4.32 -29.52
C LEU A 7 5.25 4.09 -29.33
N TYR A 8 4.70 3.03 -29.95
CA TYR A 8 3.26 2.76 -30.06
C TYR A 8 2.67 1.79 -29.02
N ASP A 9 3.47 1.25 -28.09
CA ASP A 9 2.96 0.40 -26.99
C ASP A 9 2.45 1.19 -25.76
N LYS A 10 2.35 2.52 -25.88
CA LYS A 10 1.92 3.43 -24.79
C LYS A 10 0.42 3.50 -24.45
N PRO A 11 -0.57 3.11 -25.30
CA PRO A 11 -1.97 3.39 -24.96
C PRO A 11 -2.49 2.54 -23.81
N ARG A 12 -1.94 1.33 -23.58
CA ARG A 12 -2.32 0.49 -22.45
C ARG A 12 -1.79 1.03 -21.12
N LEU A 13 -0.56 1.57 -21.11
CA LEU A 13 0.06 2.11 -19.90
C LEU A 13 -0.66 3.34 -19.34
N VAL A 14 -1.16 4.20 -20.23
CA VAL A 14 -1.90 5.42 -19.85
C VAL A 14 -3.27 5.07 -19.25
N ILE A 15 -3.92 4.02 -19.73
CA ILE A 15 -5.20 3.53 -19.17
C ILE A 15 -5.00 2.97 -17.75
N PHE A 16 -3.93 2.20 -17.50
CA PHE A 16 -3.64 1.67 -16.16
C PHE A 16 -3.29 2.76 -15.13
N LEU A 17 -2.56 3.80 -15.53
CA LEU A 17 -2.26 4.95 -14.67
C LEU A 17 -3.49 5.79 -14.34
N LEU A 18 -4.40 5.97 -15.31
CA LEU A 18 -5.65 6.70 -15.10
C LEU A 18 -6.63 5.95 -14.18
N LEU A 19 -6.68 4.61 -14.25
CA LEU A 19 -7.48 3.79 -13.34
C LEU A 19 -6.97 3.87 -11.88
N PHE A 20 -5.65 3.88 -11.68
CA PHE A 20 -5.06 4.00 -10.35
C PHE A 20 -5.33 5.38 -9.70
N LEU A 21 -5.34 6.45 -10.51
CA LEU A 21 -5.58 7.81 -10.02
C LEU A 21 -7.07 8.12 -9.74
N LEU A 22 -8.02 7.38 -10.32
CA LEU A 22 -9.45 7.68 -10.21
C LEU A 22 -10.18 6.92 -9.09
N ILE A 23 -9.59 5.88 -8.50
CA ILE A 23 -10.28 4.96 -7.60
C ILE A 23 -9.72 4.96 -6.16
N CYS A 24 -8.46 5.35 -5.94
CA CYS A 24 -7.86 5.34 -4.58
C CYS A 24 -8.27 6.54 -3.69
N ALA A 25 -9.15 7.43 -4.18
CA ALA A 25 -9.54 8.65 -3.45
C ALA A 25 -10.19 8.32 -2.09
N ASP A 26 -9.43 8.60 -1.03
CA ASP A 26 -9.79 8.36 0.37
C ASP A 26 -11.18 8.96 0.75
N PRO A 27 -12.23 8.13 0.95
CA PRO A 27 -13.56 8.62 1.30
C PRO A 27 -13.66 9.07 2.77
N ALA A 28 -12.60 8.86 3.58
CA ALA A 28 -12.64 9.06 5.03
C ALA A 28 -12.82 10.53 5.49
N TYR A 29 -12.81 11.51 4.58
CA TYR A 29 -13.11 12.91 4.92
C TYR A 29 -14.58 13.31 4.73
N ALA A 30 -15.47 12.39 4.36
CA ALA A 30 -16.91 12.66 4.23
C ALA A 30 -17.65 12.50 5.57
N GLY A 31 -17.37 13.36 6.56
CA GLY A 31 -18.33 13.88 7.56
C GLY A 31 -19.28 12.93 8.33
N GLY A 32 -19.07 11.61 8.34
CA GLY A 32 -19.93 10.65 9.00
C GLY A 32 -19.53 10.42 10.46
N LYS A 33 -20.32 10.93 11.40
CA LYS A 33 -20.18 10.67 12.85
C LYS A 33 -20.50 9.21 13.19
N GLN A 34 -19.67 8.26 12.81
CA GLN A 34 -19.62 6.97 13.52
C GLN A 34 -18.72 7.14 14.73
N ALA A 35 -19.21 6.75 15.91
CA ALA A 35 -18.40 6.70 17.12
C ALA A 35 -17.34 5.61 16.93
N VAL A 36 -16.16 6.01 16.46
CA VAL A 36 -15.00 5.12 16.31
C VAL A 36 -14.61 4.63 17.70
N ASN A 37 -14.65 3.30 17.90
CA ASN A 37 -14.15 2.70 19.14
C ASN A 37 -12.62 2.62 19.06
N TYR A 38 -11.94 3.62 19.63
CA TYR A 38 -10.49 3.87 19.57
C TYR A 38 -9.59 2.81 20.25
N THR A 39 -10.14 1.64 20.56
CA THR A 39 -9.41 0.49 21.12
C THR A 39 -9.48 -0.74 20.23
N LYS A 40 -10.26 -0.70 19.15
CA LYS A 40 -10.41 -1.83 18.25
C LYS A 40 -9.19 -1.95 17.33
N THR A 41 -8.51 -3.09 17.42
CA THR A 41 -7.57 -3.50 16.38
C THR A 41 -8.39 -4.15 15.26
N TYR A 42 -8.38 -3.55 14.07
CA TYR A 42 -9.07 -4.10 12.91
C TYR A 42 -8.37 -5.36 12.41
N SER A 43 -9.14 -6.36 11.97
CA SER A 43 -8.65 -7.43 11.10
C SER A 43 -8.22 -6.89 9.73
N ILE A 44 -7.65 -7.74 8.86
CA ILE A 44 -7.37 -7.37 7.47
C ILE A 44 -8.67 -6.98 6.76
N GLU A 45 -9.70 -7.82 6.84
CA GLU A 45 -11.01 -7.60 6.20
C GLU A 45 -11.67 -6.31 6.72
N GLU A 46 -11.61 -6.08 8.03
CA GLU A 46 -12.15 -4.86 8.62
C GLU A 46 -11.37 -3.62 8.19
N SER A 47 -10.07 -3.73 7.94
CA SER A 47 -9.25 -2.62 7.44
C SER A 47 -9.63 -2.23 6.02
N TYR A 48 -9.90 -3.21 5.15
CA TYR A 48 -10.39 -2.95 3.79
C TYR A 48 -11.78 -2.31 3.82
N ALA A 49 -12.69 -2.83 4.64
CA ALA A 49 -14.01 -2.25 4.82
C ALA A 49 -13.97 -0.82 5.39
N PHE A 50 -13.03 -0.52 6.30
CA PHE A 50 -12.88 0.81 6.91
C PHE A 50 -12.62 1.91 5.86
N PHE A 51 -11.85 1.59 4.81
CA PHE A 51 -11.58 2.52 3.71
C PHE A 51 -12.52 2.36 2.51
N ASN A 52 -13.60 1.57 2.65
CA ASN A 52 -14.50 1.20 1.54
C ASN A 52 -13.73 0.67 0.31
N HIS A 53 -12.67 -0.10 0.57
CA HIS A 53 -11.84 -0.69 -0.47
C HIS A 53 -12.13 -2.19 -0.58
N GLU A 54 -12.22 -2.71 -1.80
CA GLU A 54 -12.37 -4.15 -2.02
C GLU A 54 -11.07 -4.90 -1.73
N ARG A 55 -11.17 -6.14 -1.25
CA ARG A 55 -10.03 -7.06 -1.13
C ARG A 55 -10.24 -8.24 -2.05
N THR A 56 -9.54 -8.26 -3.18
CA THR A 56 -9.47 -9.44 -4.06
C THR A 56 -8.28 -10.30 -3.66
N PRO A 57 -8.47 -11.50 -3.09
CA PRO A 57 -7.36 -12.39 -2.79
C PRO A 57 -6.69 -12.87 -4.08
N PHE A 58 -5.37 -13.01 -4.08
CA PHE A 58 -4.65 -13.65 -5.19
C PHE A 58 -5.02 -15.13 -5.30
N ASP A 59 -5.59 -15.55 -6.44
CA ASP A 59 -5.99 -16.93 -6.69
C ASP A 59 -4.89 -17.72 -7.41
N THR A 60 -4.24 -18.58 -6.64
CA THR A 60 -3.16 -19.46 -7.11
C THR A 60 -3.61 -20.54 -8.09
N LYS A 61 -4.91 -20.89 -8.14
CA LYS A 61 -5.42 -21.98 -8.97
C LYS A 61 -5.65 -21.58 -10.42
N ILE A 62 -5.96 -20.30 -10.64
CA ILE A 62 -6.19 -19.73 -11.97
C ILE A 62 -4.96 -19.01 -12.53
N SER A 63 -3.94 -18.80 -11.68
CA SER A 63 -2.71 -18.13 -12.08
C SER A 63 -1.98 -18.92 -13.18
N LYS A 64 -1.52 -18.21 -14.20
CA LYS A 64 -0.71 -18.78 -15.29
C LYS A 64 0.80 -18.69 -15.03
N LEU A 65 1.19 -18.15 -13.87
CA LEU A 65 2.58 -17.91 -13.52
C LEU A 65 3.31 -19.20 -13.11
N SER A 66 4.63 -19.12 -13.03
CA SER A 66 5.41 -20.25 -12.53
C SER A 66 5.06 -20.53 -11.05
N PRO A 67 5.19 -21.77 -10.56
CA PRO A 67 4.94 -22.08 -9.15
C PRO A 67 5.79 -21.24 -8.17
N TYR A 68 6.99 -20.83 -8.57
CA TYR A 68 7.85 -19.96 -7.78
C TYR A 68 7.31 -18.53 -7.68
N ASP A 69 6.83 -17.96 -8.78
CA ASP A 69 6.20 -16.64 -8.80
C ASP A 69 4.89 -16.65 -8.00
N VAL A 70 4.07 -17.69 -8.16
CA VAL A 70 2.82 -17.86 -7.39
C VAL A 70 3.08 -17.90 -5.89
N ALA A 71 4.04 -18.71 -5.45
CA ALA A 71 4.40 -18.81 -4.04
C ALA A 71 4.93 -17.47 -3.49
N TYR A 72 5.77 -16.80 -4.28
CA TYR A 72 6.32 -15.49 -3.92
C TYR A 72 5.24 -14.41 -3.83
N LEU A 73 4.36 -14.29 -4.84
CA LEU A 73 3.28 -13.29 -4.85
C LEU A 73 2.27 -13.52 -3.72
N LYS A 74 1.97 -14.77 -3.39
CA LYS A 74 1.14 -15.08 -2.22
C LYS A 74 1.75 -14.56 -0.92
N HIS A 75 3.06 -14.74 -0.72
CA HIS A 75 3.78 -14.20 0.43
C HIS A 75 3.80 -12.67 0.41
N TYR A 76 4.18 -12.09 -0.72
CA TYR A 76 4.20 -10.65 -0.97
C TYR A 76 2.87 -9.98 -0.63
N PHE A 77 1.75 -10.49 -1.14
CA PHE A 77 0.42 -9.93 -0.87
C PHE A 77 -0.05 -10.12 0.57
N SER A 78 0.36 -11.20 1.22
CA SER A 78 0.11 -11.38 2.65
C SER A 78 0.81 -10.30 3.49
N LEU A 79 2.02 -9.88 3.10
CA LEU A 79 2.75 -8.81 3.78
C LEU A 79 2.17 -7.43 3.49
N THR A 80 1.69 -7.17 2.27
CA THR A 80 0.98 -5.91 1.96
C THR A 80 -0.32 -5.79 2.75
N ASP A 81 -1.07 -6.89 2.92
CA ASP A 81 -2.27 -6.93 3.76
C ASP A 81 -1.96 -6.59 5.23
N GLN A 82 -0.89 -7.18 5.77
CA GLN A 82 -0.44 -6.92 7.14
C GLN A 82 0.00 -5.45 7.32
N ALA A 83 0.79 -4.91 6.39
CA ALA A 83 1.19 -3.52 6.41
C ALA A 83 -0.02 -2.58 6.35
N PHE A 84 -0.98 -2.88 5.48
CA PHE A 84 -2.22 -2.12 5.38
C PHE A 84 -3.04 -2.17 6.67
N GLN A 85 -3.22 -3.34 7.27
CA GLN A 85 -3.90 -3.47 8.56
C GLN A 85 -3.25 -2.63 9.66
N LEU A 86 -1.92 -2.67 9.78
CA LEU A 86 -1.18 -1.87 10.75
C LEU A 86 -1.34 -0.37 10.51
N ARG A 87 -1.26 0.05 9.24
CA ARG A 87 -1.51 1.44 8.84
C ARG A 87 -2.92 1.88 9.21
N THR A 88 -3.94 1.08 8.89
CA THR A 88 -5.34 1.37 9.19
C THR A 88 -5.56 1.54 10.69
N ASN A 89 -4.95 0.68 11.50
CA ASN A 89 -4.98 0.82 12.96
C ASN A 89 -4.30 2.12 13.44
N MET A 90 -3.21 2.55 12.82
CA MET A 90 -2.56 3.83 13.15
C MET A 90 -3.41 5.03 12.70
N MET A 91 -4.06 4.92 11.54
CA MET A 91 -4.92 5.95 10.96
C MET A 91 -6.14 6.28 11.83
N GLN A 92 -6.69 5.31 12.56
CA GLN A 92 -7.75 5.58 13.53
C GLN A 92 -7.35 6.67 14.53
N TYR A 93 -6.14 6.59 15.08
CA TYR A 93 -5.66 7.60 16.03
C TYR A 93 -5.30 8.92 15.34
N PHE A 94 -4.80 8.83 14.11
CA PHE A 94 -4.45 9.98 13.29
C PHE A 94 -5.66 10.88 13.02
N TYR A 95 -6.76 10.31 12.54
CA TYR A 95 -7.96 11.07 12.20
C TYR A 95 -8.60 11.76 13.40
N VAL A 96 -8.58 11.12 14.57
CA VAL A 96 -9.21 11.68 15.78
C VAL A 96 -8.28 12.46 16.68
N ASN A 97 -7.00 12.60 16.30
CA ASN A 97 -5.98 13.29 17.07
C ASN A 97 -5.91 12.84 18.55
N SER A 98 -6.06 11.53 18.78
CA SER A 98 -6.08 10.96 20.12
C SER A 98 -4.66 10.85 20.68
N GLN A 99 -4.37 11.49 21.81
CA GLN A 99 -3.05 11.41 22.46
C GLN A 99 -2.63 9.97 22.82
N SER A 100 -3.56 9.01 22.81
CA SER A 100 -3.27 7.58 22.94
C SER A 100 -2.30 7.05 21.89
N TYR A 101 -2.17 7.71 20.73
CA TYR A 101 -1.20 7.31 19.68
C TYR A 101 0.23 7.23 20.21
N LYS A 102 0.60 8.06 21.20
CA LYS A 102 1.97 8.11 21.74
C LYS A 102 2.39 6.79 22.39
N LYS A 103 1.41 6.03 22.90
CA LYS A 103 1.65 4.69 23.47
C LYS A 103 1.69 3.61 22.39
N GLN A 104 1.03 3.85 21.25
CA GLN A 104 0.86 2.87 20.18
C GLN A 104 1.95 2.96 19.11
N ILE A 105 2.56 4.13 18.92
CA ILE A 105 3.53 4.35 17.84
C ILE A 105 4.70 3.37 17.90
N ARG A 106 5.21 3.04 19.10
CA ARG A 106 6.30 2.06 19.25
C ARG A 106 5.89 0.69 18.73
N ASN A 107 4.74 0.20 19.17
CA ASN A 107 4.20 -1.09 18.73
C ASN A 107 3.91 -1.11 17.22
N TYR A 108 3.42 -0.02 16.66
CA TYR A 108 3.25 0.11 15.21
C TYR A 108 4.59 0.04 14.47
N VAL A 109 5.60 0.78 14.93
CA VAL A 109 6.94 0.78 14.32
C VAL A 109 7.57 -0.61 14.38
N ASP A 110 7.53 -1.28 15.53
CA ASP A 110 8.10 -2.60 15.72
C ASP A 110 7.45 -3.62 14.76
N LYS A 111 6.11 -3.61 14.67
CA LYS A 111 5.38 -4.52 13.76
C LYS A 111 5.59 -4.20 12.29
N ILE A 112 5.72 -2.93 11.90
CA ILE A 112 6.07 -2.60 10.51
C ILE A 112 7.49 -3.06 10.19
N ASN A 113 8.44 -2.93 11.11
CA ASN A 113 9.79 -3.44 10.91
C ASN A 113 9.77 -4.96 10.72
N GLU A 114 8.99 -5.69 11.51
CA GLU A 114 8.79 -7.13 11.32
C GLU A 114 8.24 -7.45 9.93
N VAL A 115 7.22 -6.72 9.45
CA VAL A 115 6.68 -6.89 8.10
C VAL A 115 7.76 -6.63 7.04
N LEU A 116 8.54 -5.55 7.17
CA LEU A 116 9.62 -5.21 6.25
C LEU A 116 10.73 -6.27 6.24
N ASP A 117 11.11 -6.80 7.39
CA ASP A 117 12.08 -7.89 7.50
C ASP A 117 11.54 -9.19 6.89
N ASN A 118 10.23 -9.44 7.00
CA ASN A 118 9.59 -10.62 6.42
C ASN A 118 9.52 -10.60 4.88
N PHE A 119 9.59 -9.43 4.23
CA PHE A 119 9.68 -9.37 2.76
C PHE A 119 10.93 -10.10 2.24
N ILE A 120 12.06 -9.96 2.93
CA ILE A 120 13.34 -10.51 2.46
C ILE A 120 13.56 -11.98 2.81
N LEU A 121 12.68 -12.59 3.63
CA LEU A 121 12.76 -14.01 4.00
C LEU A 121 12.48 -14.94 2.82
N VAL A 122 11.60 -14.54 1.91
CA VAL A 122 11.34 -15.28 0.68
C VAL A 122 12.04 -14.56 -0.46
N ARG A 123 13.00 -15.24 -1.08
CA ARG A 123 13.77 -14.65 -2.19
C ARG A 123 12.87 -14.45 -3.41
N ALA A 124 12.83 -13.21 -3.90
CA ALA A 124 12.22 -12.88 -5.19
C ALA A 124 12.80 -13.77 -6.33
N PRO A 125 11.94 -14.47 -7.11
CA PRO A 125 12.38 -15.34 -8.21
C PRO A 125 13.15 -14.60 -9.32
N THR A 126 12.81 -13.33 -9.57
CA THR A 126 13.41 -12.52 -10.63
C THR A 126 13.95 -11.20 -10.08
N LYS A 127 14.80 -10.53 -10.87
CA LYS A 127 15.31 -9.19 -10.51
C LYS A 127 14.18 -8.17 -10.51
N GLU A 128 13.26 -8.28 -11.45
CA GLU A 128 12.10 -7.41 -11.61
C GLU A 128 11.20 -7.48 -10.38
N LEU A 129 10.89 -8.69 -9.88
CA LEU A 129 10.15 -8.87 -8.63
C LEU A 129 10.90 -8.27 -7.44
N LYS A 130 12.23 -8.40 -7.40
CA LYS A 130 13.03 -7.79 -6.33
C LYS A 130 12.98 -6.26 -6.36
N ASP A 131 12.99 -5.66 -7.56
CA ASP A 131 12.88 -4.22 -7.74
C ASP A 131 11.48 -3.71 -7.35
N ILE A 132 10.42 -4.46 -7.70
CA ILE A 132 9.04 -4.20 -7.26
C ILE A 132 8.91 -4.30 -5.73
N GLU A 133 9.45 -5.36 -5.13
CA GLU A 133 9.50 -5.54 -3.67
C GLU A 133 10.14 -4.34 -2.98
N LYS A 134 11.29 -3.90 -3.49
CA LYS A 134 12.02 -2.76 -2.95
C LYS A 134 11.18 -1.48 -3.00
N LEU A 135 10.45 -1.23 -4.09
CA LEU A 135 9.56 -0.06 -4.20
C LEU A 135 8.48 -0.09 -3.13
N THR A 136 7.82 -1.24 -2.94
CA THR A 136 6.76 -1.43 -1.94
C THR A 136 7.28 -1.32 -0.51
N MET A 137 8.43 -1.94 -0.22
CA MET A 137 9.09 -1.80 1.09
C MET A 137 9.44 -0.34 1.40
N LEU A 138 9.99 0.38 0.42
CA LEU A 138 10.31 1.80 0.58
C LEU A 138 9.06 2.65 0.80
N ALA A 139 7.96 2.35 0.10
CA ALA A 139 6.68 3.01 0.34
C ALA A 139 6.22 2.78 1.79
N ILE A 140 6.11 1.53 2.23
CA ILE A 140 5.70 1.17 3.60
C ILE A 140 6.60 1.83 4.66
N ALA A 141 7.92 1.86 4.45
CA ALA A 141 8.87 2.52 5.35
C ALA A 141 8.63 4.04 5.43
N GLU A 142 8.31 4.70 4.32
CA GLU A 142 7.99 6.13 4.31
C GLU A 142 6.66 6.44 5.02
N GLN A 143 5.68 5.54 4.95
CA GLN A 143 4.43 5.65 5.72
C GLN A 143 4.71 5.53 7.22
N ARG A 144 5.56 4.58 7.62
CA ARG A 144 6.01 4.44 9.00
C ARG A 144 6.68 5.71 9.50
N ASP A 145 7.62 6.23 8.71
CA ASP A 145 8.35 7.46 9.04
C ASP A 145 7.41 8.68 9.15
N PHE A 146 6.38 8.75 8.32
CA PHE A 146 5.34 9.78 8.44
C PHE A 146 4.61 9.72 9.80
N PHE A 147 4.20 8.54 10.25
CA PHE A 147 3.57 8.42 11.57
C PHE A 147 4.54 8.70 12.73
N ILE A 148 5.83 8.38 12.57
CA ILE A 148 6.86 8.78 13.54
C ILE A 148 6.94 10.31 13.63
N GLU A 149 7.04 11.00 12.49
CA GLU A 149 7.05 12.47 12.39
C GLU A 149 5.81 13.07 13.05
N TRP A 150 4.63 12.58 12.69
CA TRP A 150 3.37 12.99 13.31
C TRP A 150 3.34 12.75 14.82
N SER A 151 3.92 11.64 15.29
CA SER A 151 3.93 11.33 16.73
C SER A 151 4.81 12.25 17.57
N GLN A 152 5.81 12.87 16.94
CA GLN A 152 6.77 13.79 17.56
C GLN A 152 6.29 15.24 17.48
N ALA A 153 5.35 15.53 16.58
CA ALA A 153 4.80 16.86 16.39
C ALA A 153 4.09 17.38 17.64
N ASN A 154 4.12 18.71 17.83
CA ASN A 154 3.46 19.37 18.95
C ASN A 154 2.74 20.67 18.54
N GLY A 155 1.76 21.07 19.36
CA GLY A 155 0.99 22.30 19.14
C GLY A 155 0.37 22.37 17.74
N ARG A 156 0.73 23.42 16.99
CA ARG A 156 0.20 23.68 15.64
C ARG A 156 0.70 22.70 14.57
N GLU A 157 1.87 22.09 14.77
CA GLU A 157 2.47 21.16 13.81
C GLU A 157 1.60 19.90 13.61
N VAL A 158 0.97 19.42 14.70
CA VAL A 158 0.05 18.28 14.66
C VAL A 158 -1.12 18.55 13.70
N LEU A 159 -1.67 19.76 13.74
CA LEU A 159 -2.77 20.17 12.86
C LEU A 159 -2.30 20.30 11.41
N THR A 160 -1.15 20.93 11.19
CA THR A 160 -0.56 21.08 9.84
C THR A 160 -0.31 19.72 9.19
N LEU A 161 0.28 18.78 9.92
CA LEU A 161 0.50 17.42 9.40
C LEU A 161 -0.80 16.69 9.13
N ARG A 162 -1.83 16.86 9.97
CA ARG A 162 -3.12 16.18 9.79
C ARG A 162 -3.90 16.73 8.61
N GLU A 163 -4.00 18.04 8.48
CA GLU A 163 -4.78 18.69 7.42
C GLU A 163 -4.05 18.63 6.07
N GLY A 164 -2.72 18.64 6.10
CA GLY A 164 -1.86 18.64 4.92
C GLY A 164 -1.21 17.31 4.58
N TYR A 165 -1.60 16.18 5.18
CA TYR A 165 -0.87 14.91 5.04
C TYR A 165 -0.72 14.45 3.59
N LYS A 166 -1.74 14.66 2.74
CA LYS A 166 -1.70 14.33 1.31
C LYS A 166 -0.59 15.08 0.55
N TYR A 167 -0.13 16.20 1.10
CA TYR A 167 0.96 17.01 0.55
C TYR A 167 2.31 16.77 1.25
N ASN A 168 2.34 15.91 2.28
CA ASN A 168 3.59 15.54 2.93
C ASN A 168 4.50 14.81 1.93
N LYS A 169 5.78 15.19 1.89
CA LYS A 169 6.77 14.63 0.96
C LYS A 169 6.87 13.11 1.02
N ARG A 170 6.73 12.50 2.20
CA ARG A 170 6.80 11.04 2.40
C ARG A 170 5.54 10.36 1.88
N VAL A 171 4.38 10.97 2.10
CA VAL A 171 3.10 10.48 1.59
C VAL A 171 3.08 10.49 0.06
N ILE A 172 3.47 11.59 -0.57
CA ILE A 172 3.60 11.69 -2.03
C ILE A 172 4.63 10.69 -2.56
N SER A 173 5.79 10.58 -1.92
CA SER A 173 6.83 9.67 -2.39
C SER A 173 6.41 8.20 -2.25
N SER A 174 5.67 7.84 -1.20
CA SER A 174 5.08 6.52 -1.01
C SER A 174 4.08 6.21 -2.13
N HIS A 175 3.15 7.13 -2.40
CA HIS A 175 2.17 7.03 -3.48
C HIS A 175 2.84 6.72 -4.83
N LEU A 176 3.84 7.51 -5.22
CA LEU A 176 4.57 7.32 -6.49
C LEU A 176 5.30 5.98 -6.57
N LYS A 177 5.82 5.47 -5.44
CA LYS A 177 6.47 4.15 -5.40
C LYS A 177 5.46 3.02 -5.55
N LEU A 178 4.29 3.12 -4.91
CA LEU A 178 3.22 2.12 -5.05
C LEU A 178 2.67 2.09 -6.47
N GLN A 179 2.45 3.26 -7.08
CA GLN A 179 2.07 3.37 -8.49
C GLN A 179 3.08 2.70 -9.42
N LYS A 180 4.37 2.97 -9.18
CA LYS A 180 5.45 2.37 -9.97
C LYS A 180 5.51 0.86 -9.76
N ALA A 181 5.42 0.38 -8.52
CA ALA A 181 5.39 -1.05 -8.19
C ALA A 181 4.22 -1.76 -8.89
N TYR A 182 3.02 -1.18 -8.85
CA TYR A 182 1.85 -1.70 -9.55
C TYR A 182 2.06 -1.75 -11.07
N THR A 183 2.57 -0.65 -11.65
CA THR A 183 2.82 -0.57 -13.09
C THR A 183 3.83 -1.64 -13.54
N GLU A 184 4.92 -1.81 -12.78
CA GLU A 184 5.95 -2.81 -13.08
C GLU A 184 5.40 -4.24 -12.92
N LEU A 185 4.54 -4.48 -11.92
CA LEU A 185 3.91 -5.77 -11.71
C LEU A 185 2.95 -6.15 -12.85
N MET A 186 2.14 -5.19 -13.31
CA MET A 186 1.24 -5.36 -14.45
C MET A 186 1.99 -5.60 -15.76
N LEU A 187 3.16 -4.98 -15.93
CA LEU A 187 4.03 -5.22 -17.09
C LEU A 187 4.69 -6.59 -17.04
N LEU A 188 5.23 -6.97 -15.89
CA LEU A 188 5.91 -8.25 -15.68
C LEU A 188 4.98 -9.42 -15.92
N PHE A 189 3.72 -9.30 -15.48
CA PHE A 189 2.71 -10.35 -15.57
C PHE A 189 1.54 -9.96 -16.47
N LYS A 190 1.83 -9.36 -17.62
CA LYS A 190 0.82 -8.87 -18.58
C LYS A 190 -0.18 -9.94 -19.07
N ASP A 191 0.20 -11.21 -19.05
CA ASP A 191 -0.59 -12.33 -19.57
C ASP A 191 -1.36 -13.10 -18.45
N GLU A 192 -1.25 -12.62 -17.21
CA GLU A 192 -1.96 -13.17 -16.05
C GLU A 192 -3.49 -12.97 -16.15
N ASP A 193 -4.24 -13.75 -15.38
CA ASP A 193 -5.68 -13.67 -15.32
C ASP A 193 -6.18 -12.29 -14.82
N PRO A 194 -7.24 -11.70 -15.43
CA PRO A 194 -7.80 -10.43 -15.00
C PRO A 194 -8.21 -10.38 -13.52
N TYR A 195 -8.65 -11.50 -12.93
CA TYR A 195 -8.95 -11.58 -11.52
C TYR A 195 -7.70 -11.32 -10.66
N ASN A 196 -6.57 -11.92 -11.02
CA ASN A 196 -5.31 -11.71 -10.32
C ASN A 196 -4.72 -10.31 -10.58
N HIS A 197 -4.92 -9.73 -11.77
CA HIS A 197 -4.62 -8.31 -11.99
C HIS A 197 -5.41 -7.39 -11.05
N LYS A 198 -6.68 -7.73 -10.76
CA LYS A 198 -7.46 -7.01 -9.75
C LYS A 198 -6.88 -7.19 -8.35
N ALA A 199 -6.43 -8.40 -7.99
CA ALA A 199 -5.71 -8.61 -6.73
C ALA A 199 -4.45 -7.74 -6.61
N PHE A 200 -3.67 -7.62 -7.70
CA PHE A 200 -2.46 -6.79 -7.73
C PHE A 200 -2.78 -5.33 -7.44
N TYR A 201 -3.86 -4.84 -8.04
CA TYR A 201 -4.38 -3.50 -7.82
C TYR A 201 -4.86 -3.33 -6.37
N ASP A 202 -5.73 -4.21 -5.89
CA ASP A 202 -6.37 -4.08 -4.57
C ASP A 202 -5.35 -4.11 -3.42
N HIS A 203 -4.30 -4.92 -3.51
CA HIS A 203 -3.26 -4.98 -2.48
C HIS A 203 -2.35 -3.74 -2.47
N LEU A 204 -2.05 -3.13 -3.62
CA LEU A 204 -1.16 -1.97 -3.70
C LEU A 204 -1.90 -0.64 -3.53
N CYS A 205 -3.11 -0.48 -4.08
CA CYS A 205 -3.94 0.71 -3.87
C CYS A 205 -4.39 0.80 -2.40
N ALA A 206 -4.69 -0.31 -1.73
CA ALA A 206 -5.01 -0.29 -0.30
C ALA A 206 -3.86 0.25 0.57
N LEU A 207 -2.60 0.14 0.13
CA LEU A 207 -1.47 0.76 0.82
C LEU A 207 -1.34 2.26 0.56
N ASP A 208 -2.07 2.82 -0.40
CA ASP A 208 -1.94 4.22 -0.79
C ASP A 208 -2.71 5.17 0.13
N PHE A 209 -2.10 6.31 0.45
CA PHE A 209 -2.70 7.36 1.29
C PHE A 209 -3.60 8.31 0.50
N ILE A 210 -3.47 8.32 -0.83
CA ILE A 210 -4.03 9.33 -1.73
C ILE A 210 -5.15 8.76 -2.58
#